data_AF-A0A836L295-F1
#
_entry.id   AF-A0A836L295-F1
#
_cell.length_a   1.000
_cell.length_b   1.000
_cell.length_c   1.000
_cell.angle_alpha   90.00
_cell.angle_beta   90.00
_cell.angle_gamma   90.00
#
_symmetry.space_group_name_H-M   'P 1'
#
loop_
_entity.id
_entity.type
_entity.pdbx_description
1 polymer ?
#
loop_
_entity_poly.entity_id
_entity_poly.type
_entity_poly.pdbx_seq_one_letter_code
_entity_poly.pdbx_strand_id
1 'polypeptide(L)'
;MYPHSLFSRSPSSLFSLPTGSLCLRSRTLYPRCPTETALEQVKANSLSLVDPRSRSQPQCIVDSFTMASDPVDIKLDLEKECLATECAKKVEAYNACLERIKSVDPMKEPHCYNQYFDIIHCVDVCVDPKLWPTLK
;
A
#
# COMPACT_ATOMS: atom_id res chain seq x y z
N MET A 1 13.73 -37.22 -27.22
CA MET A 1 14.20 -38.57 -26.85
C MET A 1 15.44 -38.43 -25.95
N TYR A 2 15.38 -38.99 -24.75
CA TYR A 2 16.47 -39.13 -23.75
C TYR A 2 17.55 -40.14 -24.22
N PRO A 3 18.79 -40.14 -23.68
CA PRO A 3 19.11 -40.69 -22.33
C PRO A 3 20.06 -39.78 -21.52
N HIS A 4 19.80 -39.48 -20.24
CA HIS A 4 20.14 -40.27 -19.04
C HIS A 4 21.58 -40.81 -18.99
N SER A 5 22.42 -40.16 -18.19
CA SER A 5 23.68 -40.70 -17.69
C SER A 5 23.74 -40.52 -16.17
N LEU A 6 23.62 -41.65 -15.47
CA LEU A 6 23.94 -41.85 -14.06
C LEU A 6 25.45 -42.01 -13.89
N PHE A 7 26.03 -41.43 -12.83
CA PHE A 7 27.23 -41.87 -12.08
C PHE A 7 27.53 -40.74 -11.07
N SER A 8 27.95 -40.89 -9.82
CA SER A 8 28.10 -41.97 -8.83
C SER A 8 28.44 -41.26 -7.49
N ARG A 9 28.39 -42.01 -6.39
CA ARG A 9 28.40 -41.59 -4.98
C ARG A 9 29.78 -41.23 -4.39
N SER A 10 29.80 -40.20 -3.52
CA SER A 10 30.48 -40.04 -2.20
C SER A 10 32.03 -40.10 -2.09
N PRO A 11 32.69 -39.80 -0.93
CA PRO A 11 32.25 -39.20 0.35
C PRO A 11 33.23 -38.16 1.00
N SER A 12 32.80 -37.58 2.15
CA SER A 12 33.57 -37.22 3.36
C SER A 12 34.74 -36.20 3.35
N SER A 13 34.52 -35.06 4.02
CA SER A 13 35.48 -34.36 4.92
C SER A 13 34.69 -33.25 5.64
N LEU A 14 34.16 -33.47 6.85
CA LEU A 14 34.81 -33.24 8.15
C LEU A 14 35.66 -31.96 8.18
N PHE A 15 35.08 -30.84 8.62
CA PHE A 15 35.83 -29.81 9.34
C PHE A 15 35.00 -29.27 10.50
N SER A 16 35.65 -29.33 11.66
CA SER A 16 35.12 -29.13 13.00
C SER A 16 34.83 -27.66 13.32
N LEU A 17 33.81 -27.47 14.17
CA LEU A 17 33.56 -26.26 14.95
C LEU A 17 34.73 -25.97 15.92
N PRO A 18 35.01 -24.69 16.20
CA PRO A 18 35.46 -24.28 17.52
C PRO A 18 34.33 -23.59 18.29
N THR A 19 34.07 -24.18 19.45
CA THR A 19 33.42 -23.59 20.63
C THR A 19 34.11 -22.29 21.06
N GLY A 20 33.33 -21.26 21.39
CA GLY A 20 33.87 -20.02 21.94
C GLY A 20 32.78 -19.00 22.28
N SER A 21 32.17 -19.19 23.45
CA SER A 21 31.31 -18.22 24.13
C SER A 21 32.03 -16.88 24.32
N LEU A 22 31.32 -15.77 24.06
CA LEU A 22 31.24 -14.59 24.93
C LEU A 22 30.23 -13.59 24.34
N CYS A 23 29.02 -13.63 24.88
CA CYS A 23 28.04 -12.56 24.76
C CYS A 23 28.58 -11.29 25.42
N LEU A 24 28.87 -10.24 24.66
CA LEU A 24 28.88 -8.88 25.18
C LEU A 24 27.84 -8.00 24.49
N ARG A 25 27.02 -7.42 25.38
CA ARG A 25 25.95 -6.46 25.16
C ARG A 25 26.40 -5.17 24.46
N SER A 26 25.40 -4.55 23.83
CA SER A 26 25.16 -3.11 23.75
C SER A 26 25.45 -2.42 22.41
N ARG A 27 24.40 -2.32 21.59
CA ARG A 27 23.88 -1.05 21.03
C ARG A 27 22.50 -1.33 20.43
N THR A 28 21.46 -1.30 21.26
CA THR A 28 20.08 -1.18 20.78
C THR A 28 19.91 0.23 20.23
N LEU A 29 19.91 0.36 18.91
CA LEU A 29 19.52 1.59 18.21
C LEU A 29 18.41 1.30 17.20
N TYR A 30 17.44 0.49 17.62
CA TYR A 30 16.14 0.36 16.96
C TYR A 30 15.09 0.10 18.04
N PRO A 31 13.93 0.80 18.01
CA PRO A 31 12.85 0.51 18.94
C PRO A 31 12.38 -0.92 18.71
N ARG A 32 12.31 -1.72 19.79
CA ARG A 32 11.73 -3.06 19.76
C ARG A 32 10.25 -2.96 19.36
N CYS A 33 9.84 -3.78 18.40
CA CYS A 33 8.43 -4.10 18.19
C CYS A 33 7.84 -4.62 19.52
N PRO A 34 6.72 -4.06 20.02
CA PRO A 34 6.10 -4.56 21.23
C PRO A 34 5.53 -5.98 21.00
N THR A 35 5.99 -6.92 21.82
CA THR A 35 5.50 -8.30 21.91
C THR A 35 4.21 -8.35 22.71
N GLU A 36 3.13 -8.82 22.07
CA GLU A 36 1.98 -9.63 22.54
C GLU A 36 1.18 -9.29 23.81
N THR A 37 1.59 -8.38 24.70
CA THR A 37 0.79 -8.01 25.90
C THR A 37 0.07 -6.67 25.80
N ALA A 38 0.00 -6.07 24.61
CA ALA A 38 -0.66 -4.78 24.37
C ALA A 38 -2.03 -4.90 23.66
N LEU A 39 -2.60 -6.10 23.50
CA LEU A 39 -3.90 -6.27 22.83
C LEU A 39 -5.10 -6.03 23.76
N GLU A 40 -4.93 -6.07 25.08
CA GLU A 40 -6.05 -5.88 26.01
C GLU A 40 -6.34 -4.41 26.37
N GLN A 41 -5.42 -3.48 26.10
CA GLN A 41 -5.62 -2.05 26.38
C GLN A 41 -6.14 -1.24 25.19
N VAL A 42 -6.16 -1.80 23.97
CA VAL A 42 -6.67 -1.12 22.76
C VAL A 42 -8.21 -1.15 22.69
N LYS A 43 -8.88 -1.99 23.47
CA LYS A 43 -10.35 -2.13 23.45
C LYS A 43 -11.11 -1.09 24.29
N ALA A 44 -10.42 -0.24 25.05
CA ALA A 44 -11.05 0.77 25.92
C ALA A 44 -10.99 2.22 25.39
N ASN A 45 -10.30 2.46 24.27
CA ASN A 45 -10.23 3.80 23.64
C ASN A 45 -10.90 3.84 22.26
N SER A 46 -11.96 3.05 22.08
CA SER A 46 -12.87 3.23 20.96
C SER A 46 -13.78 4.43 21.22
N LEU A 47 -13.28 5.64 20.99
CA LEU A 47 -14.06 6.75 20.43
C LEU A 47 -13.11 7.90 20.06
N SER A 48 -13.26 8.40 18.84
CA SER A 48 -12.56 9.52 18.19
C SER A 48 -11.20 9.23 17.53
N LEU A 49 -11.23 8.48 16.43
CA LEU A 49 -10.31 8.79 15.33
C LEU A 49 -10.89 10.00 14.59
N VAL A 50 -10.52 11.18 15.06
CA VAL A 50 -10.69 12.44 14.33
C VAL A 50 -9.78 12.44 13.10
N ASP A 51 -10.34 12.79 11.96
CA ASP A 51 -9.65 12.94 10.68
C ASP A 51 -8.42 13.87 10.79
N PRO A 52 -7.22 13.46 10.34
CA PRO A 52 -6.03 14.32 10.36
C PRO A 52 -6.08 15.46 9.32
N ARG A 53 -7.18 15.62 8.57
CA ARG A 53 -7.43 16.80 7.72
C ARG A 53 -7.99 18.01 8.49
N SER A 54 -8.18 17.88 9.80
CA SER A 54 -8.50 18.98 10.71
C SER A 54 -7.25 19.79 11.10
N ARG A 55 -6.57 20.38 10.10
CA ARG A 55 -5.66 21.50 10.37
C ARG A 55 -6.43 22.77 10.07
N SER A 56 -6.92 23.40 11.14
CA SER A 56 -7.34 24.80 11.25
C SER A 56 -7.18 25.61 9.96
N GLN A 57 -8.16 25.53 9.06
CA GLN A 57 -8.36 26.62 8.12
C GLN A 57 -8.98 27.77 8.91
N PRO A 58 -8.42 28.99 8.87
CA PRO A 58 -9.17 30.15 9.33
C PRO A 58 -10.48 30.17 8.55
N GLN A 59 -11.60 30.27 9.26
CA GLN A 59 -12.93 30.36 8.67
C GLN A 59 -12.95 31.60 7.76
N CYS A 60 -12.69 31.41 6.46
CA CYS A 60 -13.14 32.36 5.46
C CYS A 60 -14.67 32.29 5.50
N ILE A 61 -15.25 33.39 5.96
CA ILE A 61 -16.67 33.64 6.10
C ILE A 61 -17.40 33.05 4.89
N VAL A 62 -18.30 32.11 5.15
CA VAL A 62 -19.25 31.64 4.14
C VAL A 62 -20.29 32.74 3.96
N ASP A 63 -19.96 33.72 3.14
CA ASP A 63 -20.96 34.67 2.67
C ASP A 63 -21.97 33.94 1.79
N SER A 64 -23.25 34.14 2.13
CA SER A 64 -24.42 33.99 1.27
C SER A 64 -24.84 32.55 0.94
N PHE A 65 -25.68 31.98 1.83
CA PHE A 65 -26.63 30.94 1.47
C PHE A 65 -27.69 31.53 0.51
N THR A 66 -27.29 31.75 -0.74
CA THR A 66 -28.19 31.75 -1.88
C THR A 66 -28.19 30.33 -2.43
N MET A 67 -29.34 29.84 -2.88
CA MET A 67 -29.50 28.53 -3.53
C MET A 67 -28.74 28.52 -4.88
N ALA A 68 -27.42 28.57 -4.82
CA ALA A 68 -26.53 28.12 -5.87
C ALA A 68 -26.27 26.65 -5.58
N SER A 69 -26.57 25.77 -6.53
CA SER A 69 -26.16 24.36 -6.45
C SER A 69 -24.66 24.29 -6.20
N ASP A 70 -24.22 23.43 -5.27
CA ASP A 70 -22.81 23.22 -5.01
C ASP A 70 -22.04 22.95 -6.32
N PRO A 71 -20.84 23.53 -6.49
CA PRO A 71 -20.05 23.29 -7.69
C PRO A 71 -19.72 21.79 -7.79
N VAL A 72 -20.14 21.16 -8.88
CA VAL A 72 -19.88 19.74 -9.15
C VAL A 72 -18.43 19.56 -9.60
N ASP A 73 -17.70 18.62 -8.98
CA ASP A 73 -16.34 18.29 -9.36
C ASP A 73 -16.31 17.44 -10.64
N ILE A 74 -16.11 18.12 -11.77
CA ILE A 74 -16.04 17.52 -13.12
C ILE A 74 -14.90 16.50 -13.23
N LYS A 75 -13.81 16.70 -12.48
CA LYS A 75 -12.67 15.78 -12.51
C LYS A 75 -13.08 14.40 -12.00
N LEU A 76 -13.83 14.34 -10.91
CA LEU A 76 -14.23 13.08 -10.28
C LEU A 76 -15.09 12.21 -11.22
N ASP A 77 -15.96 12.82 -12.02
CA ASP A 77 -16.81 12.07 -12.95
C ASP A 77 -16.03 11.55 -14.15
N LEU A 78 -15.08 12.34 -14.67
CA LEU A 78 -14.16 11.90 -15.73
C LEU A 78 -13.24 10.76 -15.25
N GLU A 79 -12.74 10.84 -14.01
CA GLU A 79 -11.93 9.78 -13.41
C GLU A 79 -12.70 8.46 -13.31
N LYS A 80 -13.98 8.49 -12.87
CA LYS A 80 -14.83 7.29 -12.83
C LYS A 80 -15.06 6.69 -14.21
N GLU A 81 -15.31 7.53 -15.21
CA GLU A 81 -15.48 7.09 -16.59
C GLU A 81 -14.21 6.39 -17.10
N CYS A 82 -13.05 7.02 -16.91
CA CYS A 82 -11.75 6.48 -17.32
C CYS A 82 -11.38 5.18 -16.59
N LEU A 83 -11.72 5.06 -15.30
CA LEU A 83 -11.53 3.83 -14.52
C LEU A 83 -12.37 2.67 -15.05
N ALA A 84 -13.63 2.93 -15.44
CA ALA A 84 -14.55 1.91 -15.91
C ALA A 84 -14.28 1.45 -17.36
N THR A 85 -13.65 2.31 -18.17
CA THR A 85 -13.46 2.08 -19.61
C THR A 85 -12.01 1.76 -19.93
N GLU A 86 -11.17 2.78 -20.11
CA GLU A 86 -9.78 2.67 -20.58
C GLU A 86 -8.87 1.94 -19.58
N CYS A 87 -9.06 2.19 -18.28
CA CYS A 87 -8.17 1.70 -17.22
C CYS A 87 -8.64 0.41 -16.55
N ALA A 88 -9.71 -0.23 -17.04
CA ALA A 88 -10.32 -1.40 -16.41
C ALA A 88 -9.33 -2.56 -16.19
N LYS A 89 -8.43 -2.81 -17.15
CA LYS A 89 -7.39 -3.86 -17.04
C LYS A 89 -6.40 -3.59 -15.90
N LYS A 90 -6.07 -2.32 -15.65
CA LYS A 90 -5.16 -1.93 -14.56
C LYS A 90 -5.85 -2.09 -13.21
N VAL A 91 -7.16 -1.78 -13.14
CA VAL A 91 -8.00 -2.04 -11.96
C VAL A 91 -8.05 -3.53 -11.64
N GLU A 92 -8.22 -4.40 -12.65
CA GLU A 92 -8.20 -5.86 -12.46
C GLU A 92 -6.86 -6.34 -11.89
N ALA A 93 -5.73 -5.86 -12.43
CA ALA A 93 -4.40 -6.21 -11.95
C ALA A 93 -4.16 -5.75 -10.50
N TYR A 94 -4.66 -4.57 -10.13
CA TYR A 94 -4.61 -4.09 -8.76
C TYR A 94 -5.45 -4.95 -7.81
N ASN A 95 -6.67 -5.31 -8.21
CA ASN A 95 -7.52 -6.20 -7.42
C ASN A 95 -6.88 -7.59 -7.24
N ALA A 96 -6.25 -8.14 -8.28
CA ALA A 96 -5.47 -9.38 -8.16
C ALA A 96 -4.29 -9.22 -7.17
N CYS A 97 -3.65 -8.05 -7.15
CA CYS A 97 -2.63 -7.75 -6.15
C CYS A 97 -3.21 -7.69 -4.72
N LEU A 98 -4.38 -7.08 -4.53
CA LEU A 98 -5.07 -7.05 -3.25
C LEU A 98 -5.40 -8.46 -2.72
N GLU A 99 -5.79 -9.38 -3.59
CA GLU A 99 -6.00 -10.78 -3.20
C GLU A 99 -4.68 -11.47 -2.85
N ARG A 100 -3.61 -11.20 -3.60
CA ARG A 100 -2.28 -11.75 -3.29
C ARG A 100 -1.79 -11.33 -1.91
N ILE A 101 -1.88 -10.05 -1.54
CA ILE A 101 -1.33 -9.55 -0.28
C ILE A 101 -2.04 -10.13 0.95
N LYS A 102 -3.31 -10.55 0.83
CA LYS A 102 -4.04 -11.23 1.93
C LYS A 102 -3.40 -12.55 2.34
N SER A 103 -2.69 -13.21 1.42
CA SER A 103 -1.99 -14.48 1.67
C SER A 103 -0.55 -14.30 2.19
N VAL A 104 -0.03 -13.06 2.22
CA VAL A 104 1.35 -12.76 2.59
C VAL A 104 1.41 -12.32 4.04
N ASP A 105 2.46 -12.76 4.74
CA ASP A 105 2.75 -12.35 6.11
C ASP A 105 2.90 -10.81 6.23
N PRO A 106 2.22 -10.16 7.19
CA PRO A 106 2.30 -8.71 7.40
C PRO A 106 3.71 -8.21 7.74
N MET A 107 4.59 -9.05 8.29
CA MET A 107 5.99 -8.70 8.57
C MET A 107 6.81 -8.45 7.30
N LYS A 108 6.34 -8.92 6.14
CA LYS A 108 6.98 -8.70 4.85
C LYS A 108 6.55 -7.41 4.17
N GLU A 109 5.69 -6.61 4.81
CA GLU A 109 5.15 -5.35 4.28
C GLU A 109 4.70 -5.48 2.82
N PRO A 110 3.73 -6.37 2.50
CA PRO A 110 3.31 -6.59 1.14
C PRO A 110 2.59 -5.35 0.57
N HIS A 111 3.06 -4.85 -0.57
CA HIS A 111 2.50 -3.65 -1.21
C HIS A 111 1.97 -3.93 -2.63
N CYS A 112 1.05 -3.06 -3.05
CA CYS A 112 0.49 -3.00 -4.41
C CYS A 112 0.78 -1.67 -5.11
N TYR A 113 1.81 -0.93 -4.66
CA TYR A 113 2.13 0.41 -5.19
C TYR A 113 2.36 0.43 -6.69
N ASN A 114 3.02 -0.59 -7.25
CA ASN A 114 3.26 -0.66 -8.69
C ASN A 114 1.94 -0.70 -9.47
N GLN A 115 1.00 -1.53 -9.05
CA GLN A 115 -0.33 -1.63 -9.68
C GLN A 115 -1.16 -0.36 -9.44
N TYR A 116 -0.99 0.28 -8.28
CA TYR A 116 -1.63 1.55 -7.99
C TYR A 116 -1.11 2.67 -8.91
N PHE A 117 0.21 2.80 -9.09
CA PHE A 117 0.79 3.80 -9.99
C PHE A 117 0.39 3.58 -11.44
N ASP A 118 0.24 2.32 -11.87
CA ASP A 118 -0.29 1.99 -13.18
C ASP A 118 -1.72 2.51 -13.39
N ILE A 119 -2.59 2.44 -12.36
CA ILE A 119 -3.95 2.98 -12.42
C ILE A 119 -3.91 4.50 -12.50
N ILE A 120 -3.18 5.16 -11.58
CA ILE A 120 -3.12 6.63 -11.53
C ILE A 120 -2.58 7.19 -12.84
N HIS A 121 -1.49 6.61 -13.36
CA HIS A 121 -0.93 7.02 -14.64
C HIS A 121 -1.94 6.87 -15.79
N CYS A 122 -2.67 5.76 -15.84
CA CYS A 122 -3.70 5.55 -16.86
C CYS A 122 -4.84 6.58 -16.76
N VAL A 123 -5.31 6.84 -15.54
CA VAL A 123 -6.41 7.79 -15.29
C VAL A 123 -5.97 9.20 -15.67
N ASP A 124 -4.80 9.64 -15.25
CA ASP A 124 -4.28 10.97 -15.56
C ASP A 124 -4.19 11.17 -17.08
N VAL A 125 -3.63 10.20 -17.81
CA VAL A 125 -3.54 10.25 -19.28
C VAL A 125 -4.92 10.28 -19.95
N CYS A 126 -5.91 9.59 -19.40
CA CYS A 126 -7.27 9.56 -19.94
C CYS A 126 -8.07 10.85 -19.65
N VAL A 127 -7.88 11.44 -18.47
CA VAL A 127 -8.64 12.61 -18.01
C VAL A 127 -8.08 13.91 -18.57
N ASP A 128 -6.75 14.02 -18.73
CA ASP A 128 -6.06 15.23 -19.19
C ASP A 128 -6.70 15.89 -20.44
N PRO A 129 -6.95 15.18 -21.56
CA PRO A 129 -7.54 15.80 -22.74
C PRO A 129 -9.02 16.21 -22.57
N LYS A 130 -9.73 15.69 -21.57
CA LYS A 130 -11.17 15.95 -21.34
C LYS A 130 -11.39 17.07 -20.31
N LEU A 131 -10.50 17.16 -19.32
CA LEU A 131 -10.67 18.05 -18.17
C LEU A 131 -10.36 19.50 -18.53
N TRP A 132 -9.20 19.78 -19.13
CA TRP A 132 -8.76 21.15 -19.38
C TRP A 132 -9.66 21.98 -20.32
N PRO A 133 -10.30 21.40 -21.36
CA PRO A 133 -11.26 22.16 -22.16
C PRO A 133 -12.56 22.52 -21.42
N THR A 134 -12.90 21.78 -20.36
CA THR A 134 -14.16 21.94 -19.62
C THR A 134 -14.02 22.97 -18.50
N LEU A 135 -12.82 23.12 -17.94
CA LEU A 135 -12.52 24.12 -16.92
C LEU A 135 -12.41 25.52 -17.57
N LYS A 136 -13.04 26.52 -16.96
CA LYS A 136 -13.05 27.93 -17.39
C LYS A 136 -12.08 28.76 -16.54
#